data_AF-A0A546XNI9-F1
#
_entry.id   AF-A0A546XNI9-F1
#
_cell.length_a   1.000
_cell.length_b   1.000
_cell.length_c   1.000
_cell.angle_alpha   90.00
_cell.angle_beta   90.00
_cell.angle_gamma   90.00
#
_symmetry.space_group_name_H-M   'P 1'
#
loop_
_entity.id
_entity.type
_entity.pdbx_description
1 polymer ?
#
loop_
_entity_poly.entity_id
_entity_poly.type
_entity_poly.pdbx_seq_one_letter_code
_entity_poly.pdbx_strand_id
1 'polypeptide(L)'
;MAIRVSRALNKKNVPSPKAPQRLRPLPELTKQILVFNRDEFRHLMHGFVLLRMPDGELGVSSRKVVYPIRYSGEYLFIDVSIRGKPKTSCSVVSSTAIASERFPVTPSRPFQTLAKEHSDHADGAKLETLASKFPSAPDAKRTAKVSTKISAMSFAERWLRQLNLSLNQTASEEVRKKALEQLARIEEQLLALDGEYFKWPSTDALKGNGSLNSFDAPEDGVLSFFGYKVGQLSVLTPSMRYAILDRVFRIALPPVLPSPHMALWGTPNSLRRLHKLAETIAAFVRNAKRRQNPSYRRAIGEWEHDLQRLHDTLYVGRFDFSWPATH
;
A
#
# COMPACT_ATOMS: atom_id res chain seq x y z
N MET A 1 31.36 18.58 -56.67
CA MET A 1 30.01 17.97 -56.59
C MET A 1 29.88 17.34 -55.20
N ALA A 2 29.29 17.99 -54.19
CA ALA A 2 27.86 18.04 -53.85
C ALA A 2 27.30 16.61 -53.60
N ILE A 3 26.69 16.19 -52.47
CA ILE A 3 25.59 16.78 -51.68
C ILE A 3 25.55 16.24 -50.21
N ARG A 4 25.07 17.13 -49.33
CA ARG A 4 24.55 17.18 -47.93
C ARG A 4 23.97 15.96 -47.13
N VAL A 5 24.29 15.96 -45.81
CA VAL A 5 23.44 16.04 -44.56
C VAL A 5 22.22 15.09 -44.39
N SER A 6 22.09 14.32 -43.28
CA SER A 6 21.26 14.65 -42.07
C SER A 6 21.38 13.66 -40.88
N ARG A 7 21.21 14.21 -39.66
CA ARG A 7 21.20 13.62 -38.30
C ARG A 7 20.17 12.52 -38.02
N ALA A 8 20.49 11.61 -37.09
CA ALA A 8 19.65 11.29 -35.93
C ALA A 8 20.47 10.67 -34.78
N LEU A 9 20.54 11.36 -33.64
CA LEU A 9 20.99 10.83 -32.34
C LEU A 9 19.90 9.91 -31.79
N ASN A 10 20.25 8.74 -31.23
CA ASN A 10 19.44 8.15 -30.17
C ASN A 10 20.27 7.28 -29.21
N LYS A 11 20.34 7.77 -27.96
CA LYS A 11 20.89 7.09 -26.77
C LYS A 11 20.07 5.83 -26.47
N LYS A 12 20.73 4.68 -26.30
CA LYS A 12 20.11 3.50 -25.68
C LYS A 12 20.35 3.52 -24.16
N ASN A 13 19.24 3.53 -23.44
CA ASN A 13 19.12 3.55 -21.99
C ASN A 13 19.49 2.21 -21.36
N VAL A 14 20.29 2.27 -20.30
CA VAL A 14 20.48 1.22 -19.29
C VAL A 14 19.35 1.34 -18.25
N PRO A 15 18.59 0.27 -17.92
CA PRO A 15 17.59 0.35 -16.85
C PRO A 15 18.22 0.12 -15.47
N SER A 16 18.14 1.15 -14.64
CA SER A 16 18.53 1.20 -13.22
C SER A 16 17.49 0.47 -12.32
N PRO A 17 17.87 -0.01 -11.11
CA PRO A 17 17.01 -0.83 -10.25
C PRO A 17 15.85 -0.05 -9.61
N LYS A 18 14.72 -0.74 -9.38
CA LYS A 18 13.44 -0.20 -8.90
C LYS A 18 13.55 0.39 -7.48
N ALA A 19 13.17 1.66 -7.35
CA ALA A 19 13.21 2.48 -6.13
C ALA A 19 12.17 2.06 -5.05
N PRO A 20 12.50 2.16 -3.74
CA PRO A 20 11.52 2.03 -2.67
C PRO A 20 10.58 3.25 -2.67
N GLN A 21 9.30 3.00 -2.32
CA GLN A 21 8.17 3.95 -2.26
C GLN A 21 8.60 5.41 -2.06
N ARG A 22 8.49 6.19 -3.14
CA ARG A 22 8.61 7.65 -3.13
C ARG A 22 7.29 8.20 -2.58
N LEU A 23 7.26 8.63 -1.33
CA LEU A 23 6.25 9.61 -0.89
C LEU A 23 6.55 10.88 -1.67
N ARG A 24 5.74 11.17 -2.69
CA ARG A 24 5.88 12.40 -3.49
C ARG A 24 5.52 13.58 -2.58
N PRO A 25 6.38 14.60 -2.41
CA PRO A 25 5.88 15.88 -1.92
C PRO A 25 4.83 16.40 -2.90
N LEU A 26 3.70 16.92 -2.39
CA LEU A 26 2.67 17.51 -3.23
C LEU A 26 3.29 18.66 -4.05
N PRO A 27 3.00 18.77 -5.35
CA PRO A 27 3.65 19.72 -6.25
C PRO A 27 3.46 21.20 -5.86
N GLU A 28 2.43 21.57 -5.09
CA GLU A 28 2.25 22.98 -4.65
C GLU A 28 3.10 23.38 -3.43
N LEU A 29 3.44 22.44 -2.53
CA LEU A 29 4.23 22.72 -1.31
C LEU A 29 5.72 22.99 -1.59
N THR A 30 6.18 22.76 -2.83
CA THR A 30 7.57 23.00 -3.22
C THR A 30 7.95 24.47 -3.36
N LYS A 31 6.97 25.39 -3.32
CA LYS A 31 7.20 26.83 -3.52
C LYS A 31 7.06 27.69 -2.26
N GLN A 32 6.59 27.10 -1.15
CA GLN A 32 6.28 27.82 0.08
C GLN A 32 6.74 27.03 1.31
N ILE A 33 7.35 27.71 2.29
CA ILE A 33 7.81 27.12 3.55
C ILE A 33 7.33 27.96 4.72
N LEU A 34 6.81 27.31 5.75
CA LEU A 34 6.40 27.97 6.97
C LEU A 34 7.61 28.18 7.89
N VAL A 35 7.69 29.35 8.51
CA VAL A 35 8.76 29.69 9.44
C VAL A 35 8.21 29.70 10.86
N PHE A 36 8.81 28.88 11.72
CA PHE A 36 8.49 28.80 13.14
C PHE A 36 9.65 29.29 14.00
N ASN A 37 9.36 29.71 15.22
CA ASN A 37 10.33 29.90 16.29
C ASN A 37 9.87 29.11 17.51
N ARG A 38 10.55 28.00 17.81
CA ARG A 38 10.26 27.00 18.86
C ARG A 38 8.92 26.28 18.75
N ASP A 39 7.86 26.98 18.34
CA ASP A 39 6.50 26.49 18.02
C ASP A 39 5.56 27.62 17.55
N GLU A 40 6.02 28.88 17.60
CA GLU A 40 5.25 30.04 17.18
C GLU A 40 5.43 30.28 15.68
N PHE A 41 4.34 30.29 14.92
CA PHE A 41 4.36 30.66 13.51
C PHE A 41 4.75 32.14 13.37
N ARG A 42 5.69 32.42 12.46
CA ARG A 42 6.18 33.79 12.22
C ARG A 42 5.70 34.36 10.90
N HIS A 43 5.90 33.63 9.80
CA HIS A 43 5.50 34.08 8.47
C HIS A 43 5.66 32.94 7.45
N LEU A 44 5.10 33.16 6.27
CA LEU A 44 5.18 32.25 5.13
C LEU A 44 6.24 32.73 4.13
N MET A 45 7.30 31.94 3.91
CA MET A 45 8.33 32.24 2.92
C MET A 45 7.96 31.70 1.55
N HIS A 46 8.05 32.55 0.53
CA HIS A 46 7.82 32.20 -0.87
C HIS A 46 9.13 32.35 -1.67
N GLY A 47 9.29 31.54 -2.72
CA GLY A 47 10.40 31.72 -3.66
C GLY A 47 11.79 31.59 -3.02
N PHE A 48 11.94 30.66 -2.08
CA PHE A 48 13.18 30.45 -1.35
C PHE A 48 14.24 29.73 -2.19
N VAL A 49 15.50 29.96 -1.84
CA VAL A 49 16.64 29.24 -2.42
C VAL A 49 16.98 28.05 -1.55
N LEU A 50 17.03 26.87 -2.16
CA LEU A 50 17.48 25.65 -1.52
C LEU A 50 19.00 25.62 -1.43
N LEU A 51 19.48 25.22 -0.26
CA LEU A 51 20.89 25.09 0.04
C LEU A 51 21.15 23.70 0.62
N ARG A 52 22.26 23.08 0.24
CA ARG A 52 22.77 21.88 0.90
C ARG A 52 23.72 22.32 2.00
N MET A 53 23.44 21.85 3.20
CA MET A 53 24.21 22.13 4.40
C MET A 53 25.43 21.18 4.47
N PRO A 54 26.48 21.50 5.27
CA PRO A 54 27.68 20.66 5.38
C PRO A 54 27.44 19.22 5.84
N ASP A 55 26.37 19.00 6.60
CA ASP A 55 25.91 17.69 7.07
C ASP A 55 25.13 16.91 6.00
N GLY A 56 24.95 17.50 4.82
CA GLY A 56 24.22 16.90 3.71
C GLY A 56 22.72 17.17 3.71
N GLU A 57 22.16 17.77 4.78
CA GLU A 57 20.74 18.11 4.86
C GLU A 57 20.39 19.25 3.86
N LEU A 58 19.14 19.26 3.40
CA LEU A 58 18.62 20.41 2.65
C LEU A 58 18.08 21.46 3.63
N GLY A 59 18.43 22.71 3.36
CA GLY A 59 18.02 23.85 4.15
C GLY A 59 17.54 25.01 3.30
N VAL A 60 16.88 25.96 3.97
CA VAL A 60 16.51 27.25 3.41
C VAL A 60 17.19 28.38 4.17
N SER A 61 17.68 29.35 3.39
CA SER A 61 18.26 30.58 3.93
C SER A 61 17.17 31.46 4.53
N SER A 62 17.26 31.75 5.82
CA SER A 62 16.59 32.90 6.43
C SER A 62 17.66 33.87 6.92
N ARG A 63 17.72 35.05 6.31
CA ARG A 63 18.82 36.03 6.47
C ARG A 63 20.18 35.41 6.10
N LYS A 64 21.19 35.50 6.99
CA LYS A 64 22.56 34.97 6.77
C LYS A 64 22.74 33.51 7.25
N VAL A 65 21.66 32.87 7.67
CA VAL A 65 21.67 31.53 8.27
C VAL A 65 20.77 30.59 7.46
N VAL A 66 21.19 29.34 7.34
CA VAL A 66 20.47 28.27 6.65
C VAL A 66 19.93 27.32 7.70
N TYR A 67 18.63 27.08 7.64
CA TYR A 67 17.90 26.20 8.56
C TYR A 67 17.46 24.95 7.82
N PRO A 68 17.54 23.76 8.45
CA PRO A 68 17.15 22.52 7.82
C PRO A 68 15.64 22.48 7.57
N ILE A 69 15.25 21.99 6.39
CA ILE A 69 13.85 21.83 6.02
C ILE A 69 13.30 20.59 6.72
N ARG A 70 12.16 20.72 7.37
CA ARG A 70 11.41 19.63 7.97
C ARG A 70 10.06 19.45 7.27
N TYR A 71 9.54 18.23 7.32
CA TYR A 71 8.24 17.89 6.76
C TYR A 71 7.32 17.38 7.85
N SER A 72 6.13 17.98 7.97
CA SER A 72 5.14 17.58 8.97
C SER A 72 4.26 16.40 8.58
N GLY A 73 4.27 16.02 7.30
CA GLY A 73 3.22 15.20 6.69
C GLY A 73 2.18 16.05 5.94
N GLU A 74 2.06 17.34 6.25
CA GLU A 74 1.11 18.25 5.60
C GLU A 74 1.80 19.43 4.90
N TYR A 75 2.92 19.94 5.44
CA TYR A 75 3.62 21.10 4.91
C TYR A 75 5.14 21.04 5.21
N LEU A 76 5.91 21.84 4.47
CA LEU A 76 7.32 22.05 4.73
C LEU A 76 7.51 23.25 5.66
N PHE A 77 8.42 23.12 6.62
CA PHE A 77 8.70 24.20 7.56
C PHE A 77 10.18 24.24 7.98
N ILE A 78 10.60 25.39 8.50
CA ILE A 78 11.87 25.58 9.21
C ILE A 78 11.59 26.14 10.60
N ASP A 79 12.44 25.78 11.56
CA ASP A 79 12.44 26.39 12.89
C ASP A 79 13.71 27.22 13.07
N VAL A 80 13.54 28.53 13.21
CA VAL A 80 14.66 29.47 13.38
C VAL A 80 15.26 29.45 14.78
N SER A 81 14.63 28.74 15.73
CA SER A 81 15.18 28.53 17.07
C SER A 81 16.29 27.47 17.09
N ILE A 82 16.31 26.59 16.09
CA ILE A 82 17.32 25.54 15.93
C ILE A 82 18.62 26.17 15.44
N ARG A 83 19.77 25.64 15.87
CA ARG A 83 21.08 26.11 15.44
C ARG A 83 21.28 25.89 13.94
N GLY A 84 21.03 26.94 13.15
CA GLY A 84 21.31 26.94 11.72
C GLY A 84 22.80 27.03 11.38
N LYS A 85 23.12 26.90 10.10
CA LYS A 85 24.49 27.00 9.57
C LYS A 85 24.69 28.31 8.82
N PRO A 86 25.90 28.89 8.82
CA PRO A 86 26.16 30.10 8.05
C PRO A 86 25.94 29.82 6.55
N LYS A 87 25.32 30.75 5.84
CA LYS A 87 25.05 30.61 4.40
C LYS A 87 26.31 30.37 3.57
N THR A 88 27.45 30.91 4.02
CA THR A 88 28.76 30.74 3.38
C THR A 88 29.28 29.31 3.40
N SER A 89 28.79 28.46 4.31
CA SER A 89 29.16 27.04 4.39
C SER A 89 28.20 26.13 3.61
N CYS A 90 27.25 26.69 2.84
CA CYS A 90 26.21 25.90 2.18
C CYS A 90 26.26 26.10 0.65
N SER A 91 25.92 25.07 -0.11
CA SER A 91 25.94 25.11 -1.58
C SER A 91 24.53 25.20 -2.16
N VAL A 92 24.34 25.98 -3.22
CA VAL A 92 23.02 26.17 -3.86
C VAL A 92 22.60 24.89 -4.58
N VAL A 93 21.33 24.52 -4.41
CA VAL A 93 20.74 23.32 -5.03
C VAL A 93 19.55 23.72 -5.91
N SER A 94 19.34 23.00 -7.02
CA SER A 94 18.16 23.17 -7.88
C SER A 94 16.86 22.93 -7.09
N SER A 95 15.80 23.69 -7.42
CA SER A 95 14.46 23.55 -6.84
C SER A 95 13.84 22.16 -7.02
N THR A 96 14.27 21.41 -8.05
CA THR A 96 13.85 20.03 -8.29
C THR A 96 14.35 19.04 -7.23
N ALA A 97 15.32 19.41 -6.40
CA ALA A 97 15.87 18.52 -5.37
C ALA A 97 14.87 18.17 -4.26
N ILE A 98 13.91 19.05 -3.93
CA ILE A 98 12.86 18.76 -2.93
C ILE A 98 12.05 17.53 -3.36
N ALA A 99 11.73 17.41 -4.65
CA ALA A 99 10.91 16.32 -5.17
C ALA A 99 11.62 14.96 -5.15
N SER A 100 12.95 14.95 -5.08
CA SER A 100 13.79 13.74 -5.06
C SER A 100 14.25 13.33 -3.67
N GLU A 101 14.15 14.21 -2.67
CA GLU A 101 14.71 14.01 -1.34
C GLU A 101 13.68 13.46 -0.35
N ARG A 102 14.15 12.66 0.61
CA ARG A 102 13.33 12.09 1.69
C ARG A 102 13.50 12.93 2.94
N PHE A 103 12.50 13.74 3.27
CA PHE A 103 12.49 14.49 4.53
C PHE A 103 11.98 13.59 5.67
N PRO A 104 12.68 13.55 6.82
CA PRO A 104 12.14 12.88 7.99
C PRO A 104 10.87 13.58 8.46
N VAL A 105 9.84 12.79 8.76
CA VAL A 105 8.57 13.32 9.30
C VAL A 105 8.82 13.82 10.71
N THR A 106 8.64 15.13 10.90
CA THR A 106 8.75 15.79 12.20
C THR A 106 7.34 16.13 12.68
N PRO A 107 6.91 15.66 13.85
CA PRO A 107 5.58 16.01 14.37
C PRO A 107 5.41 17.52 14.44
N SER A 108 4.30 18.04 13.94
CA SER A 108 3.95 19.46 14.05
C SER A 108 2.43 19.62 14.18
N ARG A 109 2.00 20.86 14.45
CA ARG A 109 0.58 21.21 14.56
C ARG A 109 -0.15 21.00 13.21
N PRO A 110 -1.42 20.56 13.22
CA PRO A 110 -2.21 20.44 12.00
C PRO A 110 -2.33 21.78 11.27
N PHE A 111 -2.28 21.76 9.94
CA PHE A 111 -2.19 22.97 9.14
C PHE A 111 -3.41 23.90 9.26
N GLN A 112 -4.61 23.34 9.50
CA GLN A 112 -5.81 24.16 9.69
C GLN A 112 -5.94 24.77 11.08
N THR A 113 -5.39 24.11 12.10
CA THR A 113 -5.31 24.71 13.44
C THR A 113 -4.45 25.96 13.35
N LEU A 114 -3.31 25.86 12.65
CA LEU A 114 -2.46 27.01 12.37
C LEU A 114 -3.16 28.09 11.55
N ALA A 115 -3.90 27.73 10.51
CA ALA A 115 -4.63 28.70 9.71
C ALA A 115 -5.72 29.44 10.51
N LYS A 116 -6.42 28.75 11.40
CA LYS A 116 -7.44 29.36 12.28
C LYS A 116 -6.84 30.22 13.40
N GLU A 117 -5.76 29.76 14.05
CA GLU A 117 -5.08 30.50 15.12
C GLU A 117 -4.43 31.79 14.59
N HIS A 118 -4.08 31.82 13.31
CA HIS A 118 -3.40 32.94 12.67
C HIS A 118 -4.24 33.60 11.57
N SER A 119 -5.59 33.50 11.65
CA SER A 119 -6.51 34.19 10.72
C SER A 119 -6.23 35.70 10.68
N ASP A 120 -5.89 36.27 11.84
CA ASP A 120 -5.68 37.71 12.03
C ASP A 120 -4.23 38.13 11.72
N HIS A 121 -3.35 37.19 11.36
CA HIS A 121 -1.97 37.48 10.98
C HIS A 121 -1.90 38.07 9.56
N ALA A 122 -0.83 38.79 9.23
CA ALA A 122 -0.61 39.34 7.89
C ALA A 122 -0.60 38.28 6.77
N ASP A 123 -0.35 37.02 7.12
CA ASP A 123 -0.38 35.87 6.20
C ASP A 123 -1.64 35.00 6.38
N GLY A 124 -2.58 35.39 7.25
CA GLY A 124 -3.76 34.60 7.63
C GLY A 124 -4.63 34.22 6.44
N ALA A 125 -5.00 35.17 5.58
CA ALA A 125 -5.76 34.89 4.36
C ALA A 125 -5.06 33.90 3.40
N LYS A 126 -3.72 33.91 3.36
CA LYS A 126 -2.94 32.95 2.55
C LYS A 126 -2.91 31.58 3.22
N LEU A 127 -2.74 31.53 4.54
CA LEU A 127 -2.81 30.30 5.32
C LEU A 127 -4.19 29.64 5.18
N GLU A 128 -5.28 30.42 5.22
CA GLU A 128 -6.64 29.94 4.98
C GLU A 128 -6.85 29.44 3.55
N THR A 129 -6.33 30.15 2.55
CA THR A 129 -6.39 29.73 1.15
C THR A 129 -5.60 28.44 0.91
N LEU A 130 -4.46 28.29 1.57
CA LEU A 130 -3.68 27.05 1.51
C LEU A 130 -4.41 25.95 2.28
N ALA A 131 -4.95 26.26 3.46
CA ALA A 131 -5.65 25.30 4.31
C ALA A 131 -6.96 24.82 3.68
N SER A 132 -7.66 25.63 2.87
CA SER A 132 -8.86 25.20 2.16
C SER A 132 -8.57 24.22 1.02
N LYS A 133 -7.35 24.25 0.45
CA LYS A 133 -6.86 23.23 -0.50
C LYS A 133 -6.53 21.90 0.18
N PHE A 134 -6.43 21.86 1.51
CA PHE A 134 -6.23 20.64 2.27
C PHE A 134 -7.50 20.33 3.08
N PRO A 135 -8.19 19.20 2.87
CA PRO A 135 -9.45 18.92 3.53
C PRO A 135 -9.32 18.99 5.05
N SER A 136 -10.28 19.65 5.70
CA SER A 136 -10.38 19.79 7.16
C SER A 136 -10.05 18.46 7.86
N ALA A 137 -8.92 18.39 8.57
CA ALA A 137 -8.62 17.35 9.54
C ALA A 137 -9.81 17.31 10.53
N PRO A 138 -10.58 16.22 10.58
CA PRO A 138 -11.69 16.11 11.51
C PRO A 138 -11.18 16.08 12.95
N ASP A 139 -11.98 16.71 13.82
CA ASP A 139 -11.93 16.83 15.27
C ASP A 139 -11.33 15.64 16.04
N ALA A 140 -11.00 15.91 17.31
CA ALA A 140 -10.49 15.07 18.41
C ALA A 140 -10.97 13.60 18.54
N LYS A 141 -11.83 13.12 17.64
CA LYS A 141 -12.06 11.71 17.29
C LYS A 141 -10.86 11.06 16.55
N ARG A 142 -9.80 11.80 16.19
CA ARG A 142 -8.66 11.32 15.37
C ARG A 142 -7.62 10.47 16.11
N THR A 143 -7.35 10.70 17.39
CA THR A 143 -6.50 9.81 18.22
C THR A 143 -7.21 8.51 18.53
N ALA A 144 -8.52 8.58 18.79
CA ALA A 144 -9.39 7.41 18.81
C ALA A 144 -9.46 6.72 17.44
N LYS A 145 -9.35 7.43 16.30
CA LYS A 145 -9.32 6.90 14.91
C LYS A 145 -8.00 6.41 14.38
N VAL A 146 -6.85 6.70 14.99
CA VAL A 146 -5.61 5.94 14.68
C VAL A 146 -5.61 4.64 15.49
N SER A 147 -6.09 4.70 16.74
CA SER A 147 -6.43 3.50 17.51
C SER A 147 -7.56 2.68 16.85
N THR A 148 -8.54 3.32 16.20
CA THR A 148 -9.61 2.63 15.44
C THR A 148 -9.33 2.40 13.96
N LYS A 149 -8.33 3.02 13.30
CA LYS A 149 -7.88 2.63 11.94
C LYS A 149 -6.95 1.43 11.97
N ILE A 150 -6.22 1.23 13.07
CA ILE A 150 -5.60 -0.07 13.34
C ILE A 150 -6.71 -1.11 13.65
N SER A 151 -7.87 -0.67 14.14
CA SER A 151 -9.07 -1.47 14.44
C SER A 151 -10.11 -1.60 13.31
N ALA A 152 -9.95 -0.92 12.17
CA ALA A 152 -10.91 -0.89 11.05
C ALA A 152 -10.31 -1.36 9.72
N MET A 153 -9.11 -1.95 9.77
CA MET A 153 -8.72 -2.87 8.70
C MET A 153 -9.55 -4.13 8.88
N SER A 154 -10.14 -4.65 7.80
CA SER A 154 -10.77 -5.97 7.86
C SER A 154 -9.71 -6.98 8.34
N PHE A 155 -10.14 -8.07 9.00
CA PHE A 155 -9.20 -9.08 9.44
C PHE A 155 -8.27 -9.54 8.30
N ALA A 156 -8.79 -9.63 7.08
CA ALA A 156 -8.05 -9.93 5.86
C ALA A 156 -6.93 -8.91 5.55
N GLU A 157 -7.21 -7.60 5.66
CA GLU A 157 -6.22 -6.56 5.40
C GLU A 157 -5.11 -6.54 6.45
N ARG A 158 -5.46 -6.74 7.73
CA ARG A 158 -4.48 -6.87 8.83
C ARG A 158 -3.60 -8.09 8.58
N TRP A 159 -4.22 -9.21 8.24
CA TRP A 159 -3.55 -10.47 7.96
C TRP A 159 -2.58 -10.34 6.78
N LEU A 160 -3.01 -9.80 5.64
CA LEU A 160 -2.18 -9.58 4.45
C LEU A 160 -0.98 -8.67 4.73
N ARG A 161 -1.20 -7.61 5.52
CA ARG A 161 -0.12 -6.68 5.88
C ARG A 161 0.96 -7.37 6.71
N GLN A 162 0.57 -8.16 7.72
CA GLN A 162 1.54 -8.89 8.54
C GLN A 162 2.26 -9.98 7.75
N LEU A 163 1.54 -10.69 6.87
CA LEU A 163 2.13 -11.66 5.97
C LEU A 163 3.19 -11.00 5.08
N ASN A 164 2.88 -9.85 4.47
CA ASN A 164 3.83 -9.12 3.63
C ASN A 164 5.07 -8.66 4.41
N LEU A 165 4.88 -8.15 5.62
CA LEU A 165 5.99 -7.72 6.47
C LEU A 165 6.90 -8.90 6.85
N SER A 166 6.33 -10.08 7.12
CA SER A 166 7.09 -11.29 7.45
C SER A 166 7.96 -11.81 6.31
N LEU A 167 7.54 -11.59 5.06
CA LEU A 167 8.25 -12.01 3.85
C LEU A 167 9.26 -10.97 3.34
N ASN A 168 9.27 -9.77 3.93
CA ASN A 168 10.14 -8.70 3.47
C ASN A 168 11.58 -8.95 3.90
N GLN A 169 12.43 -9.29 2.94
CA GLN A 169 13.87 -9.54 3.15
C GLN A 169 14.65 -8.29 3.59
N THR A 170 14.12 -7.09 3.34
CA THR A 170 14.75 -5.83 3.77
C THR A 170 14.42 -5.43 5.21
N ALA A 171 13.46 -6.11 5.85
CA ALA A 171 13.14 -5.90 7.26
C ALA A 171 14.09 -6.70 8.16
N SER A 172 14.36 -6.19 9.37
CA SER A 172 15.16 -6.90 10.36
C SER A 172 14.47 -8.20 10.81
N GLU A 173 15.27 -9.16 11.28
CA GLU A 173 14.77 -10.45 11.78
C GLU A 173 13.76 -10.25 12.92
N GLU A 174 13.99 -9.29 13.81
CA GLU A 174 13.09 -8.97 14.92
C GLU A 174 11.74 -8.44 14.43
N VAL A 175 11.74 -7.62 13.37
CA VAL A 175 10.52 -7.11 12.76
C VAL A 175 9.74 -8.24 12.08
N ARG A 176 10.43 -9.14 11.37
CA ARG A 176 9.80 -10.32 10.76
C ARG A 176 9.20 -11.27 11.80
N LYS A 177 9.93 -11.53 12.88
CA LYS A 177 9.45 -12.36 13.99
C LYS A 177 8.19 -11.76 14.64
N LYS A 178 8.21 -10.45 14.94
CA LYS A 178 7.03 -9.74 15.46
C LYS A 178 5.85 -9.78 14.50
N ALA A 179 6.09 -9.68 13.19
CA ALA A 179 5.03 -9.80 12.19
C ALA A 179 4.37 -11.18 12.21
N LEU A 180 5.15 -12.25 12.35
CA LEU A 180 4.64 -13.62 12.48
C LEU A 180 3.82 -13.82 13.76
N GLU A 181 4.28 -13.27 14.89
CA GLU A 181 3.53 -13.30 16.16
C GLU A 181 2.18 -12.57 16.04
N GLN A 182 2.16 -11.41 15.39
CA GLN A 182 0.91 -10.68 15.13
C GLN A 182 0.00 -11.43 14.15
N LEU A 183 0.57 -12.09 13.15
CA LEU A 183 -0.18 -12.91 12.19
C LEU A 183 -0.89 -14.07 12.91
N ALA A 184 -0.19 -14.78 13.80
CA ALA A 184 -0.77 -15.87 14.60
C ALA A 184 -1.93 -15.39 15.48
N ARG A 185 -1.79 -14.22 16.13
CA ARG A 185 -2.87 -13.60 16.91
C ARG A 185 -4.09 -13.26 16.06
N ILE A 186 -3.88 -12.77 14.84
CA ILE A 186 -4.96 -12.47 13.90
C ILE A 186 -5.68 -13.76 13.48
N GLU A 187 -4.95 -14.84 13.25
CA GLU A 187 -5.51 -16.14 12.89
C GLU A 187 -6.35 -16.74 14.02
N GLU A 188 -5.92 -16.61 15.28
CA GLU A 188 -6.70 -17.01 16.44
C GLU A 188 -7.99 -16.19 16.59
N GLN A 189 -7.91 -14.86 16.40
CA GLN A 189 -9.09 -13.99 16.41
C GLN A 189 -10.08 -14.33 15.28
N LEU A 190 -9.56 -14.70 14.11
CA LEU A 190 -10.37 -15.14 12.96
C LEU A 190 -11.12 -16.44 13.26
N LEU A 191 -10.49 -17.37 13.99
CA LEU A 191 -11.14 -18.63 14.38
C LEU A 191 -12.23 -18.44 15.42
N ALA A 192 -12.09 -17.42 16.27
CA ALA A 192 -13.07 -17.07 17.28
C ALA A 192 -14.28 -16.30 16.71
N LEU A 193 -14.31 -16.02 15.40
CA LEU A 193 -15.48 -15.44 14.75
C LEU A 193 -16.65 -16.42 14.83
N ASP A 194 -17.76 -15.98 15.40
CA ASP A 194 -19.02 -16.70 15.31
C ASP A 194 -19.65 -16.54 13.92
N GLY A 195 -20.74 -17.27 13.67
CA GLY A 195 -21.42 -17.33 12.37
C GLY A 195 -22.00 -16.01 11.87
N GLU A 196 -21.94 -14.90 12.63
CA GLU A 196 -22.46 -13.59 12.21
C GLU A 196 -21.60 -12.90 11.14
N TYR A 197 -20.38 -13.37 10.87
CA TYR A 197 -19.57 -12.81 9.76
C TYR A 197 -20.14 -13.17 8.38
N PHE A 198 -20.93 -14.24 8.30
CA PHE A 198 -21.65 -14.60 7.08
C PHE A 198 -22.89 -13.70 6.92
N LYS A 199 -22.83 -12.74 5.99
CA LYS A 199 -24.04 -12.05 5.52
C LYS A 199 -24.87 -13.03 4.70
N TRP A 200 -26.03 -13.42 5.21
CA TRP A 200 -27.03 -14.15 4.42
C TRP A 200 -27.34 -13.37 3.13
N PRO A 201 -27.39 -14.02 1.96
CA PRO A 201 -27.83 -13.36 0.74
C PRO A 201 -29.26 -12.85 0.95
N SER A 202 -29.49 -11.57 0.66
CA SER A 202 -30.85 -11.03 0.60
C SER A 202 -31.60 -11.68 -0.57
N THR A 203 -32.88 -11.99 -0.37
CA THR A 203 -33.78 -12.45 -1.44
C THR A 203 -34.29 -11.32 -2.33
N ASP A 204 -33.87 -10.08 -2.09
CA ASP A 204 -34.19 -8.94 -2.95
C ASP A 204 -33.47 -9.04 -4.29
N ALA A 205 -34.12 -9.70 -5.25
CA ALA A 205 -33.70 -9.76 -6.63
C ALA A 205 -34.31 -8.59 -7.42
N LEU A 206 -33.46 -7.69 -7.95
CA LEU A 206 -33.89 -6.71 -8.95
C LEU A 206 -34.35 -7.44 -10.23
N LYS A 207 -35.46 -6.96 -10.82
CA LYS A 207 -36.12 -7.57 -11.98
C LYS A 207 -35.11 -7.78 -13.14
N GLY A 208 -34.77 -9.03 -13.44
CA GLY A 208 -33.75 -9.39 -14.43
C GLY A 208 -34.22 -9.25 -15.88
N ASN A 209 -33.29 -8.96 -16.79
CA ASN A 209 -33.52 -8.73 -18.22
C ASN A 209 -33.40 -10.00 -19.11
N GLY A 210 -33.58 -11.20 -18.53
CA GLY A 210 -33.50 -12.46 -19.28
C GLY A 210 -32.09 -12.91 -19.69
N SER A 211 -31.05 -12.17 -19.31
CA SER A 211 -29.66 -12.65 -19.34
C SER A 211 -29.43 -13.58 -18.14
N LEU A 212 -28.99 -14.82 -18.39
CA LEU A 212 -28.42 -15.69 -17.36
C LEU A 212 -27.15 -15.03 -16.83
N ASN A 213 -27.30 -14.12 -15.88
CA ASN A 213 -26.18 -13.67 -15.08
C ASN A 213 -25.66 -14.90 -14.34
N SER A 214 -24.35 -15.13 -14.51
CA SER A 214 -23.54 -16.08 -13.76
C SER A 214 -24.11 -16.28 -12.36
N PHE A 215 -24.55 -17.52 -12.07
CA PHE A 215 -24.86 -18.05 -10.74
C PHE A 215 -24.28 -17.18 -9.62
N ASP A 216 -25.16 -16.64 -8.78
CA ASP A 216 -24.83 -15.88 -7.56
C ASP A 216 -24.08 -16.79 -6.56
N ALA A 217 -22.85 -17.15 -6.91
CA ALA A 217 -21.87 -17.64 -5.96
C ALA A 217 -21.57 -16.47 -5.01
N PRO A 218 -21.50 -16.69 -3.69
CA PRO A 218 -21.21 -15.63 -2.74
C PRO A 218 -19.97 -14.86 -3.21
N GLU A 219 -20.10 -13.55 -3.35
CA GLU A 219 -19.10 -12.66 -3.99
C GLU A 219 -17.71 -12.74 -3.34
N ASP A 220 -17.56 -13.38 -2.18
CA ASP A 220 -16.29 -13.64 -1.51
C ASP A 220 -16.10 -15.14 -1.16
N GLY A 221 -15.38 -15.88 -2.03
CA GLY A 221 -14.86 -17.20 -1.68
C GLY A 221 -13.69 -17.13 -0.69
N VAL A 222 -13.33 -18.24 -0.03
CA VAL A 222 -12.21 -18.31 0.95
C VAL A 222 -10.94 -17.63 0.44
N LEU A 223 -10.58 -17.81 -0.84
CA LEU A 223 -9.38 -17.17 -1.40
C LEU A 223 -9.53 -15.64 -1.53
N SER A 224 -10.71 -15.14 -1.93
CA SER A 224 -11.02 -13.70 -1.95
C SER A 224 -10.94 -13.11 -0.54
N PHE A 225 -11.45 -13.84 0.46
CA PHE A 225 -11.37 -13.45 1.86
C PHE A 225 -9.92 -13.25 2.33
N PHE A 226 -8.99 -14.13 1.95
CA PHE A 226 -7.56 -13.93 2.24
C PHE A 226 -6.86 -12.96 1.26
N GLY A 227 -7.63 -12.27 0.41
CA GLY A 227 -7.20 -11.29 -0.58
C GLY A 227 -6.33 -11.86 -1.70
N TYR A 228 -6.42 -13.16 -1.96
CA TYR A 228 -5.79 -13.76 -3.12
C TYR A 228 -6.39 -13.20 -4.41
N LYS A 229 -5.55 -12.60 -5.25
CA LYS A 229 -5.96 -11.97 -6.51
C LYS A 229 -4.89 -12.12 -7.57
N VAL A 230 -5.33 -12.36 -8.81
CA VAL A 230 -4.47 -12.44 -10.01
C VAL A 230 -4.93 -11.43 -11.07
N GLY A 231 -4.18 -11.35 -12.16
CA GLY A 231 -4.50 -10.57 -13.33
C GLY A 231 -3.99 -9.14 -13.26
N GLN A 232 -4.43 -8.33 -14.22
CA GLN A 232 -3.83 -7.01 -14.49
C GLN A 232 -4.01 -5.99 -13.36
N LEU A 233 -5.08 -6.14 -12.58
CA LEU A 233 -5.40 -5.30 -11.42
C LEU A 233 -4.80 -5.83 -10.11
N SER A 234 -4.11 -6.98 -10.13
CA SER A 234 -3.45 -7.51 -8.93
C SER A 234 -2.12 -6.81 -8.68
N VAL A 235 -1.95 -6.36 -7.43
CA VAL A 235 -0.69 -5.81 -6.90
C VAL A 235 0.17 -6.89 -6.24
N LEU A 236 -0.30 -8.14 -6.19
CA LEU A 236 0.39 -9.23 -5.51
C LEU A 236 1.54 -9.79 -6.36
N THR A 237 2.69 -9.97 -5.73
CA THR A 237 3.83 -10.68 -6.33
C THR A 237 3.58 -12.20 -6.33
N PRO A 238 4.24 -12.98 -7.20
CA PRO A 238 4.14 -14.45 -7.17
C PRO A 238 4.45 -15.07 -5.80
N SER A 239 5.44 -14.52 -5.09
CA SER A 239 5.76 -14.95 -3.72
C SER A 239 4.63 -14.67 -2.73
N MET A 240 3.96 -13.52 -2.85
CA MET A 240 2.83 -13.18 -1.99
C MET A 240 1.65 -14.11 -2.25
N ARG A 241 1.31 -14.33 -3.52
CA ARG A 241 0.20 -15.21 -3.90
C ARG A 241 0.41 -16.61 -3.35
N TYR A 242 1.59 -17.17 -3.56
CA TYR A 242 1.92 -18.47 -2.98
C TYR A 242 1.88 -18.46 -1.45
N ALA A 243 2.41 -17.43 -0.78
CA ALA A 243 2.38 -17.36 0.66
C ALA A 243 0.94 -17.35 1.21
N ILE A 244 0.01 -16.68 0.52
CA ILE A 244 -1.41 -16.73 0.86
C ILE A 244 -1.93 -18.16 0.74
N LEU A 245 -1.66 -18.83 -0.39
CA LEU A 245 -2.13 -20.19 -0.65
C LEU A 245 -1.53 -21.23 0.32
N ASP A 246 -0.23 -21.15 0.60
CA ASP A 246 0.47 -21.98 1.58
C ASP A 246 -0.11 -21.78 2.98
N ARG A 247 -0.40 -20.54 3.36
CA ARG A 247 -1.02 -20.25 4.66
C ARG A 247 -2.45 -20.78 4.72
N VAL A 248 -3.27 -20.58 3.68
CA VAL A 248 -4.62 -21.17 3.55
C VAL A 248 -4.59 -22.70 3.67
N PHE A 249 -3.54 -23.37 3.21
CA PHE A 249 -3.38 -24.81 3.41
C PHE A 249 -3.09 -25.18 4.88
N ARG A 250 -2.30 -24.36 5.58
CA ARG A 250 -1.75 -24.68 6.91
C ARG A 250 -2.61 -24.25 8.10
N ILE A 251 -3.47 -23.26 7.94
CA ILE A 251 -4.26 -22.71 9.04
C ILE A 251 -5.65 -23.32 9.13
N ALA A 252 -6.24 -23.29 10.32
CA ALA A 252 -7.67 -23.47 10.46
C ALA A 252 -8.37 -22.25 9.83
N LEU A 253 -9.39 -22.50 9.00
CA LEU A 253 -10.06 -21.44 8.27
C LEU A 253 -11.16 -20.85 9.14
N PRO A 254 -11.33 -19.52 9.14
CA PRO A 254 -12.49 -18.89 9.73
C PRO A 254 -13.77 -19.34 9.00
N PRO A 255 -14.94 -19.34 9.66
CA PRO A 255 -16.22 -19.74 9.07
C PRO A 255 -16.78 -18.67 8.12
N VAL A 256 -16.08 -18.41 7.02
CA VAL A 256 -16.40 -17.32 6.06
C VAL A 256 -17.41 -17.71 4.99
N LEU A 257 -17.77 -18.99 4.92
CA LEU A 257 -18.81 -19.53 4.05
C LEU A 257 -19.82 -20.34 4.90
N PRO A 258 -20.99 -20.70 4.35
CA PRO A 258 -21.92 -21.58 5.05
C PRO A 258 -21.25 -22.91 5.44
N SER A 259 -21.60 -23.46 6.60
CA SER A 259 -21.04 -24.70 7.16
C SER A 259 -20.83 -25.85 6.15
N PRO A 260 -21.80 -26.22 5.28
CA PRO A 260 -21.57 -27.29 4.30
C PRO A 260 -20.47 -26.96 3.28
N HIS A 261 -20.33 -25.69 2.90
CA HIS A 261 -19.26 -25.24 2.00
C HIS A 261 -17.91 -25.20 2.72
N MET A 262 -17.87 -24.77 3.99
CA MET A 262 -16.65 -24.80 4.80
C MET A 262 -16.14 -26.24 5.02
N ALA A 263 -17.04 -27.19 5.22
CA ALA A 263 -16.68 -28.61 5.37
C ALA A 263 -15.87 -29.12 4.17
N LEU A 264 -16.18 -28.68 2.94
CA LEU A 264 -15.44 -29.07 1.73
C LEU A 264 -13.94 -28.72 1.78
N TRP A 265 -13.57 -27.68 2.52
CA TRP A 265 -12.16 -27.28 2.66
C TRP A 265 -11.37 -28.19 3.61
N GLY A 266 -12.01 -29.04 4.41
CA GLY A 266 -11.32 -29.97 5.30
C GLY A 266 -10.45 -29.32 6.38
N THR A 267 -9.70 -30.13 7.12
CA THR A 267 -8.82 -29.67 8.21
C THR A 267 -7.48 -29.15 7.68
N PRO A 268 -6.72 -28.37 8.47
CA PRO A 268 -5.42 -27.86 8.04
C PRO A 268 -4.44 -28.97 7.69
N ASN A 269 -3.56 -28.73 6.72
CA ASN A 269 -2.54 -29.67 6.24
C ASN A 269 -3.08 -31.02 5.73
N SER A 270 -4.37 -31.12 5.41
CA SER A 270 -4.98 -32.37 4.96
C SER A 270 -5.02 -32.50 3.44
N LEU A 271 -5.12 -33.74 2.97
CA LEU A 271 -5.37 -34.07 1.56
C LEU A 271 -6.58 -33.30 1.02
N ARG A 272 -7.69 -33.31 1.78
CA ARG A 272 -8.93 -32.63 1.42
C ARG A 272 -8.73 -31.13 1.24
N ARG A 273 -7.92 -30.49 2.09
CA ARG A 273 -7.58 -29.07 1.99
C ARG A 273 -6.79 -28.76 0.72
N LEU A 274 -5.74 -29.53 0.43
CA LEU A 274 -4.94 -29.32 -0.76
C LEU A 274 -5.76 -29.58 -2.03
N HIS A 275 -6.53 -30.67 -2.07
CA HIS A 275 -7.39 -31.00 -3.19
C HIS A 275 -8.42 -29.89 -3.46
N LYS A 276 -9.13 -29.40 -2.43
CA LYS A 276 -10.09 -28.30 -2.57
C LYS A 276 -9.44 -27.01 -3.06
N LEU A 277 -8.26 -26.69 -2.55
CA LEU A 277 -7.48 -25.53 -2.97
C LEU A 277 -7.07 -25.62 -4.44
N ALA A 278 -6.50 -26.76 -4.85
CA ALA A 278 -6.05 -27.02 -6.22
C ALA A 278 -7.22 -27.01 -7.21
N GLU A 279 -8.33 -27.67 -6.89
CA GLU A 279 -9.53 -27.67 -7.73
C GLU A 279 -10.16 -26.29 -7.88
N THR A 280 -10.13 -25.47 -6.82
CA THR A 280 -10.64 -24.09 -6.89
C THR A 280 -9.84 -23.26 -7.90
N ILE A 281 -8.51 -23.35 -7.87
CA ILE A 281 -7.65 -22.64 -8.83
C ILE A 281 -7.82 -23.20 -10.25
N ALA A 282 -7.84 -24.53 -10.40
CA ALA A 282 -8.03 -25.16 -11.70
C ALA A 282 -9.38 -24.78 -12.33
N ALA A 283 -10.45 -24.70 -11.53
CA ALA A 283 -11.75 -24.23 -11.97
C ALA A 283 -11.70 -22.77 -12.45
N PHE A 284 -10.95 -21.88 -11.79
CA PHE A 284 -10.75 -20.51 -12.27
C PHE A 284 -10.08 -20.48 -13.64
N VAL A 285 -9.04 -21.30 -13.86
CA VAL A 285 -8.36 -21.42 -15.15
C VAL A 285 -9.32 -21.91 -16.24
N ARG A 286 -10.02 -23.04 -16.00
CA ARG A 286 -10.96 -23.63 -16.96
C ARG A 286 -12.07 -22.64 -17.34
N ASN A 287 -12.64 -21.95 -16.35
CA ASN A 287 -13.68 -20.95 -16.57
C ASN A 287 -13.18 -19.75 -17.37
N ALA A 288 -11.97 -19.27 -17.10
CA ALA A 288 -11.37 -18.16 -17.85
C ALA A 288 -11.01 -18.54 -19.29
N LYS A 289 -10.48 -19.75 -19.51
CA LYS A 289 -10.22 -20.30 -20.86
C LYS A 289 -11.50 -20.41 -21.68
N ARG A 290 -12.59 -20.90 -21.08
CA ARG A 290 -13.90 -21.03 -21.74
C ARG A 290 -14.48 -19.67 -22.20
N ARG A 291 -14.21 -18.60 -21.46
CA ARG A 291 -14.67 -17.24 -21.82
C ARG A 291 -13.94 -16.64 -23.03
N GLN A 292 -12.80 -17.20 -23.45
CA GLN A 292 -12.00 -16.76 -24.61
C GLN A 292 -11.67 -15.26 -24.64
N ASN A 293 -11.74 -14.55 -23.51
CA ASN A 293 -11.48 -13.12 -23.45
C ASN A 293 -9.97 -12.86 -23.24
N PRO A 294 -9.30 -12.11 -24.14
CA PRO A 294 -7.87 -11.82 -24.05
C PRO A 294 -7.42 -11.19 -22.73
N SER A 295 -8.30 -10.48 -22.04
CA SER A 295 -8.01 -9.86 -20.72
C SER A 295 -7.65 -10.89 -19.65
N TYR A 296 -8.08 -12.15 -19.78
CA TYR A 296 -7.76 -13.20 -18.81
C TYR A 296 -6.39 -13.85 -19.03
N ARG A 297 -5.68 -13.55 -20.13
CA ARG A 297 -4.40 -14.22 -20.46
C ARG A 297 -3.40 -14.15 -19.31
N ARG A 298 -3.27 -12.99 -18.66
CA ARG A 298 -2.38 -12.81 -17.50
C ARG A 298 -2.87 -13.60 -16.28
N ALA A 299 -4.17 -13.55 -15.98
CA ALA A 299 -4.75 -14.26 -14.85
C ALA A 299 -4.60 -15.78 -14.99
N ILE A 300 -4.83 -16.32 -16.20
CA ILE A 300 -4.63 -17.74 -16.52
C ILE A 300 -3.18 -18.16 -16.22
N GLY A 301 -2.20 -17.44 -16.75
CA GLY A 301 -0.78 -17.77 -16.51
C GLY A 301 -0.38 -17.66 -15.04
N GLU A 302 -0.92 -16.67 -14.30
CA GLU A 302 -0.68 -16.54 -12.86
C GLU A 302 -1.32 -17.69 -12.06
N TRP A 303 -2.55 -18.10 -12.37
CA TRP A 303 -3.20 -19.25 -11.74
C TRP A 303 -2.49 -20.57 -12.04
N GLU A 304 -2.07 -20.81 -13.30
CA GLU A 304 -1.34 -22.02 -13.68
C GLU A 304 0.02 -22.09 -12.98
N HIS A 305 0.73 -20.95 -12.88
CA HIS A 305 1.97 -20.87 -12.12
C HIS A 305 1.77 -21.17 -10.63
N ASP A 306 0.72 -20.60 -10.03
CA ASP A 306 0.42 -20.81 -8.61
C ASP A 306 0.01 -22.28 -8.35
N LEU A 307 -0.75 -22.90 -9.27
CA LEU A 307 -1.13 -24.31 -9.21
C LEU A 307 0.11 -25.23 -9.32
N GLN A 308 1.01 -24.97 -10.26
CA GLN A 308 2.26 -25.71 -10.39
C GLN A 308 3.09 -25.60 -9.11
N ARG A 309 3.17 -24.40 -8.53
CA ARG A 309 3.93 -24.20 -7.29
C ARG A 309 3.34 -24.97 -6.11
N LEU A 310 2.01 -25.05 -5.99
CA LEU A 310 1.35 -25.89 -4.97
C LEU A 310 1.66 -27.38 -5.18
N HIS A 311 1.66 -27.85 -6.42
CA HIS A 311 2.01 -29.22 -6.74
C HIS A 311 3.42 -29.54 -6.23
N ASP A 312 4.42 -28.75 -6.64
CA ASP A 312 5.83 -29.04 -6.38
C ASP A 312 6.20 -28.94 -4.89
N THR A 313 5.48 -28.13 -4.12
CA THR A 313 5.83 -27.81 -2.72
C THR A 313 5.00 -28.56 -1.68
N LEU A 314 3.74 -28.89 -2.00
CA LEU A 314 2.79 -29.47 -1.05
C LEU A 314 2.28 -30.84 -1.47
N TYR A 315 2.23 -31.15 -2.77
CA TYR A 315 1.68 -32.42 -3.28
C TYR A 315 2.73 -33.52 -3.42
N VAL A 316 3.83 -33.22 -4.13
CA VAL A 316 4.85 -34.22 -4.49
C VAL A 316 5.39 -34.93 -3.24
N GLY A 317 5.27 -36.26 -3.22
CA GLY A 317 5.76 -37.12 -2.13
C GLY A 317 4.96 -37.07 -0.84
N ARG A 318 3.77 -36.43 -0.82
CA ARG A 318 2.93 -36.30 0.40
C ARG A 318 1.50 -36.77 0.24
N PHE A 319 0.91 -36.63 -0.95
CA PHE A 319 -0.47 -36.98 -1.23
C PHE A 319 -0.59 -37.76 -2.54
N ASP A 320 -1.70 -38.46 -2.72
CA ASP A 320 -1.90 -39.50 -3.73
C ASP A 320 -3.23 -39.36 -4.50
N PHE A 321 -3.68 -38.14 -4.75
CA PHE A 321 -4.88 -37.86 -5.54
C PHE A 321 -4.55 -37.29 -6.92
N SER A 322 -5.38 -37.58 -7.93
CA SER A 322 -5.18 -37.03 -9.28
C SER A 322 -5.12 -35.50 -9.27
N TRP A 323 -3.96 -34.95 -9.65
CA TRP A 323 -3.78 -33.50 -9.70
C TRP A 323 -4.72 -32.87 -10.76
N PRO A 324 -5.43 -31.77 -10.44
CA PRO A 324 -6.45 -31.24 -11.32
C PRO A 324 -5.87 -30.67 -12.61
N ALA A 325 -6.54 -30.98 -13.72
CA ALA A 325 -6.17 -30.48 -15.03
C ALA A 325 -6.76 -29.08 -15.31
N THR A 326 -6.05 -28.29 -16.12
CA THR A 326 -6.44 -26.93 -16.51
C THR A 326 -6.88 -26.80 -17.97
N HIS A 327 -6.98 -27.90 -18.72
CA HIS A 327 -7.35 -27.89 -20.14
C HIS A 327 -8.85 -27.76 -20.38
#